data_AF-A0A317PIW0-F1
#
_entry.id   AF-A0A317PIW0-F1
#
_cell.length_a   1.000
_cell.length_b   1.000
_cell.length_c   1.000
_cell.angle_alpha   90.00
_cell.angle_beta   90.00
_cell.angle_gamma   90.00
#
_symmetry.space_group_name_H-M   'P 1'
#
loop_
_entity.id
_entity.type
_entity.pdbx_description
1 polymer ?
#
loop_
_entity_poly.entity_id
_entity_poly.type
_entity_poly.pdbx_seq_one_letter_code
_entity_poly.pdbx_strand_id
1 'polypeptide(L)'
;MIAAAQTPRRRRGFAALMSVLLVVIILFATAPLLSVLLSSWIAAANDCVLNEGGVHPCVIAGVDHGETLAIMFVAGWFMFFTVPAGAAALAVWLIVLVLGLVMRRQGRNPAQ
;
A
#
# COMPACT_ATOMS: atom_id res chain seq x y z
N MET A 1 27.08 -16.69 32.63
CA MET A 1 27.17 -15.29 32.16
C MET A 1 27.24 -15.29 30.64
N ILE A 2 26.13 -15.06 29.94
CA ILE A 2 26.14 -14.75 28.50
C ILE A 2 25.24 -13.55 28.31
N ALA A 3 25.78 -12.36 28.58
CA ALA A 3 25.13 -11.11 28.25
C ALA A 3 25.17 -10.95 26.72
N ALA A 4 24.09 -11.36 26.05
CA ALA A 4 23.92 -11.08 24.63
C ALA A 4 23.76 -9.57 24.46
N ALA A 5 24.87 -8.91 24.13
CA ALA A 5 24.91 -7.52 23.70
C ALA A 5 23.94 -7.34 22.53
N GLN A 6 22.76 -6.75 22.80
CA GLN A 6 21.88 -6.27 21.76
C GLN A 6 22.58 -5.06 21.10
N THR A 7 23.29 -5.30 20.00
CA THR A 7 23.88 -4.23 19.21
C THR A 7 22.77 -3.27 18.75
N PRO A 8 22.91 -1.94 18.94
CA PRO A 8 21.86 -0.96 18.61
C PRO A 8 21.42 -1.00 17.13
N ARG A 9 22.27 -1.56 16.25
CA ARG A 9 21.99 -1.81 14.83
C ARG A 9 20.79 -2.76 14.60
N ARG A 10 20.58 -3.76 15.46
CA ARG A 10 19.50 -4.76 15.30
C ARG A 10 18.10 -4.19 15.60
N ARG A 11 18.00 -3.21 16.51
CA ARG A 11 16.73 -2.52 16.81
C ARG A 11 16.30 -1.57 15.68
N ARG A 12 17.23 -0.78 15.13
CA ARG A 12 16.96 0.10 13.97
C ARG A 12 16.59 -0.68 12.72
N GLY A 13 17.26 -1.80 12.44
CA GLY A 13 16.97 -2.64 11.28
C GLY A 13 15.55 -3.23 11.28
N PHE A 14 15.06 -3.72 12.43
CA PHE A 14 13.69 -4.22 12.52
C PHE A 14 12.64 -3.11 12.37
N ALA A 15 12.85 -1.96 13.01
CA ALA A 15 11.91 -0.84 12.90
C ALA A 15 11.84 -0.31 11.45
N ALA A 16 13.00 -0.17 10.78
CA ALA A 16 13.06 0.22 9.38
C ALA A 16 12.34 -0.79 8.48
N LEU A 17 12.61 -2.10 8.65
CA LEU A 17 11.94 -3.15 7.89
C LEU A 17 10.42 -3.14 8.08
N MET A 18 9.94 -3.05 9.33
CA MET A 18 8.51 -2.99 9.61
C MET A 18 7.85 -1.75 8.99
N SER A 19 8.55 -0.60 9.02
CA SER A 19 8.06 0.64 8.40
C SER A 19 7.96 0.51 6.88
N VAL A 20 8.97 -0.09 6.23
CA VAL A 20 8.96 -0.36 4.78
C VAL A 20 7.82 -1.28 4.41
N LEU A 21 7.62 -2.38 5.15
CA LEU A 21 6.51 -3.30 4.90
C LEU A 21 5.15 -2.61 5.04
N LEU A 22 4.98 -1.75 6.04
CA LEU A 22 3.74 -0.99 6.21
C LEU A 22 3.45 -0.11 5.00
N VAL A 23 4.45 0.63 4.51
CA VAL A 23 4.32 1.48 3.32
C VAL A 23 3.95 0.64 2.09
N VAL A 24 4.60 -0.52 1.90
CA VAL A 24 4.29 -1.42 0.78
C VAL A 24 2.86 -1.93 0.86
N ILE A 25 2.37 -2.34 2.04
CA ILE A 25 1.00 -2.82 2.21
C ILE A 25 -0.01 -1.71 1.91
N ILE A 26 0.23 -0.49 2.41
CA ILE A 26 -0.65 0.65 2.15
C ILE A 26 -0.69 0.95 0.65
N LEU A 27 0.48 1.10 0.01
CA LEU A 27 0.55 1.39 -1.43
C LEU A 27 -0.13 0.30 -2.26
N PHE A 28 0.08 -0.97 -1.94
CA PHE A 28 -0.57 -2.08 -2.62
C PHE A 28 -2.09 -2.06 -2.48
N ALA A 29 -2.59 -1.81 -1.26
CA ALA A 29 -4.01 -1.77 -0.98
C ALA A 29 -4.70 -0.58 -1.66
N THR A 30 -4.06 0.59 -1.69
CA THR A 30 -4.64 1.84 -2.22
C THR A 30 -4.31 2.12 -3.68
N ALA A 31 -3.37 1.41 -4.31
CA ALA A 31 -2.95 1.66 -5.68
C ALA A 31 -4.13 1.64 -6.70
N PRO A 32 -5.04 0.65 -6.69
CA PRO A 32 -6.20 0.66 -7.59
C PRO A 32 -7.11 1.85 -7.39
N LEU A 33 -7.32 2.26 -6.13
CA LEU A 33 -8.15 3.43 -5.80
C LEU A 33 -7.50 4.72 -6.34
N LEU A 34 -6.20 4.89 -6.13
CA LEU A 34 -5.46 6.04 -6.65
C LEU A 34 -5.49 6.08 -8.18
N SER A 35 -5.39 4.93 -8.85
CA SER A 35 -5.50 4.83 -10.31
C SER A 35 -6.84 5.39 -10.83
N VAL A 36 -7.96 4.98 -10.22
CA VAL A 36 -9.30 5.47 -10.57
C VAL A 36 -9.46 6.96 -10.32
N LEU A 37 -9.00 7.43 -9.15
CA LEU A 37 -9.11 8.84 -8.79
C LEU A 37 -8.32 9.71 -9.76
N LEU A 38 -7.12 9.27 -10.15
CA LEU A 38 -6.29 9.98 -11.12
C LEU A 38 -6.93 10.00 -12.51
N SER A 39 -7.43 8.87 -13.02
CA SER A 39 -8.08 8.85 -14.33
C SER A 39 -9.36 9.70 -14.37
N SER A 40 -10.17 9.63 -13.30
CA SER A 40 -11.39 10.43 -13.16
C SER A 40 -11.08 11.93 -13.09
N TRP A 41 -10.04 12.30 -12.34
CA TRP A 41 -9.62 13.69 -12.23
C TRP A 41 -9.07 14.24 -13.55
N ILE A 42 -8.25 13.47 -14.27
CA ILE A 42 -7.74 13.86 -15.59
C ILE A 42 -8.90 14.00 -16.59
N ALA A 43 -9.85 13.06 -16.61
CA ALA A 43 -11.02 13.14 -17.50
C ALA A 43 -11.85 14.39 -17.22
N ALA A 44 -12.16 14.66 -15.94
CA ALA A 44 -12.93 15.83 -15.53
C ALA A 44 -12.21 17.15 -15.84
N ALA A 45 -10.87 17.19 -15.73
CA ALA A 45 -10.08 18.38 -16.02
C ALA A 45 -10.00 18.72 -17.53
N ASN A 46 -10.32 17.75 -18.41
CA ASN A 46 -10.28 17.90 -19.86
C ASN A 46 -11.67 17.71 -20.52
N ASP A 47 -12.75 17.73 -19.73
CA ASP A 47 -14.14 17.50 -20.18
C ASP A 47 -14.32 16.21 -21.01
N CYS A 48 -13.54 15.18 -20.69
CA CYS A 48 -13.60 13.88 -21.36
C CYS A 48 -14.64 12.95 -20.71
N VAL A 49 -15.30 12.15 -21.54
CA VAL A 49 -16.20 11.08 -21.07
C VAL A 49 -15.37 9.90 -20.57
N LEU A 50 -15.58 9.50 -19.33
CA LEU A 50 -14.98 8.31 -18.74
C LEU A 50 -16.06 7.49 -18.02
N ASN A 51 -16.28 6.26 -18.45
CA ASN A 51 -17.21 5.32 -17.86
C ASN A 51 -16.79 3.87 -18.14
N GLU A 52 -17.47 2.92 -17.49
CA GLU A 52 -17.26 1.48 -17.69
C GLU A 52 -17.82 0.97 -19.03
N GLY A 53 -18.60 1.78 -19.73
CA GLY A 53 -19.33 1.40 -20.94
C GLY A 53 -18.48 1.27 -22.20
N GLY A 54 -17.23 1.72 -22.16
CA GLY A 54 -16.28 1.59 -23.28
C GLY A 54 -15.15 2.62 -23.24
N VAL A 55 -14.26 2.52 -24.23
CA VAL A 55 -13.18 3.49 -24.44
C VAL A 55 -13.73 4.68 -25.23
N HIS A 56 -13.55 5.89 -24.69
CA HIS A 56 -13.93 7.14 -25.35
C HIS A 56 -12.66 7.94 -25.66
N PRO A 57 -12.54 8.55 -26.86
CA PRO A 57 -11.39 9.38 -27.20
C PRO A 57 -11.23 10.55 -26.20
N CYS A 58 -10.01 10.78 -25.74
CA CYS A 58 -9.67 11.91 -24.86
C CYS A 58 -8.35 12.51 -25.30
N VAL A 59 -8.41 13.57 -26.10
CA VAL A 59 -7.24 14.19 -26.72
C VAL A 59 -6.68 15.29 -25.81
N ILE A 60 -5.51 15.04 -25.23
CA ILE A 60 -4.79 15.99 -24.37
C ILE A 60 -3.48 16.34 -25.07
N ALA A 61 -3.24 17.63 -25.28
CA ALA A 61 -2.06 18.13 -26.01
C ALA A 61 -1.84 17.49 -27.40
N GLY A 62 -2.93 17.11 -28.08
CA GLY A 62 -2.89 16.49 -29.42
C GLY A 62 -2.65 14.97 -29.43
N VAL A 63 -2.58 14.32 -28.26
CA VAL A 63 -2.44 12.86 -28.13
C VAL A 63 -3.70 12.27 -27.50
N ASP A 64 -4.22 11.17 -28.05
CA ASP A 64 -5.35 10.45 -27.47
C ASP A 64 -4.90 9.58 -26.30
N HIS A 65 -5.45 9.87 -25.12
CA HIS A 65 -5.21 9.13 -23.88
C HIS A 65 -6.43 8.32 -23.44
N GLY A 66 -7.49 8.24 -24.25
CA GLY A 66 -8.75 7.58 -23.91
C GLY A 66 -8.58 6.13 -23.44
N GLU A 67 -7.78 5.34 -24.18
CA GLU A 67 -7.49 3.95 -23.83
C GLU A 67 -6.77 3.84 -22.48
N THR A 68 -5.75 4.67 -22.25
CA THR A 68 -4.99 4.69 -21.00
C THR A 68 -5.88 5.04 -19.81
N LEU A 69 -6.73 6.06 -19.93
CA LEU A 69 -7.65 6.47 -18.88
C LEU A 69 -8.68 5.37 -18.58
N ALA A 70 -9.19 4.70 -19.62
CA ALA A 70 -10.12 3.59 -19.47
C ALA A 70 -9.47 2.41 -18.72
N ILE A 71 -8.23 2.03 -19.07
CA ILE A 71 -7.48 0.98 -18.36
C ILE A 71 -7.26 1.37 -16.89
N MET A 72 -6.85 2.61 -16.63
CA MET A 72 -6.64 3.11 -15.26
C MET A 72 -7.94 3.10 -14.43
N PHE A 73 -9.08 3.37 -15.06
CA PHE A 73 -10.39 3.35 -14.42
C PHE A 73 -10.87 1.93 -14.12
N VAL A 74 -10.76 1.01 -15.08
CA VAL A 74 -11.13 -0.40 -14.88
C VAL A 74 -10.18 -1.09 -13.89
N ALA A 75 -8.92 -0.64 -13.79
CA ALA A 75 -8.01 -1.12 -12.76
C ALA A 75 -8.56 -0.92 -11.33
N GLY A 76 -9.50 0.02 -11.15
CA GLY A 76 -10.28 0.17 -9.92
C GLY A 76 -10.91 -1.12 -9.41
N TRP A 77 -11.34 -2.01 -10.29
CA TRP A 77 -11.98 -3.28 -9.93
C TRP A 77 -11.04 -4.18 -9.12
N PHE A 78 -9.73 -4.04 -9.29
CA PHE A 78 -8.78 -4.76 -8.45
C PHE A 78 -8.90 -4.39 -6.97
N MET A 79 -9.51 -3.25 -6.61
CA MET A 79 -9.77 -2.87 -5.21
C MET A 79 -10.56 -3.93 -4.45
N PHE A 80 -11.45 -4.67 -5.12
CA PHE A 80 -12.22 -5.75 -4.49
C PHE A 80 -11.32 -6.88 -3.97
N PHE A 81 -10.12 -7.03 -4.52
CA PHE A 81 -9.14 -8.02 -4.09
C PHE A 81 -8.02 -7.38 -3.27
N THR A 82 -7.47 -6.24 -3.71
CA THR A 82 -6.32 -5.61 -3.03
C THR A 82 -6.69 -5.01 -1.68
N VAL A 83 -7.92 -4.50 -1.50
CA VAL A 83 -8.33 -3.93 -0.20
C VAL A 83 -8.50 -5.03 0.85
N PRO A 84 -9.25 -6.13 0.61
CA PRO A 84 -9.30 -7.24 1.57
C PRO A 84 -7.95 -7.89 1.81
N ALA A 85 -7.15 -8.11 0.76
CA ALA A 85 -5.81 -8.67 0.89
C ALA A 85 -4.87 -7.75 1.70
N GLY A 86 -4.92 -6.45 1.44
CA GLY A 86 -4.18 -5.43 2.18
C GLY A 86 -4.60 -5.36 3.64
N ALA A 87 -5.90 -5.42 3.93
CA ALA A 87 -6.42 -5.47 5.30
C ALA A 87 -5.92 -6.72 6.06
N ALA A 88 -5.95 -7.89 5.41
CA ALA A 88 -5.41 -9.12 5.99
C ALA A 88 -3.89 -9.01 6.22
N ALA A 89 -3.14 -8.46 5.27
CA ALA A 89 -1.71 -8.23 5.42
C ALA A 89 -1.39 -7.25 6.56
N LEU A 90 -2.16 -6.17 6.72
CA LEU A 90 -2.05 -5.24 7.85
C LEU A 90 -2.32 -5.94 9.18
N ALA A 91 -3.33 -6.81 9.26
CA ALA A 91 -3.63 -7.56 10.48
C ALA A 91 -2.46 -8.47 10.87
N VAL A 92 -1.91 -9.23 9.92
CA VAL A 92 -0.73 -10.09 10.16
C VAL A 92 0.48 -9.25 10.57
N TRP A 93 0.74 -8.14 9.89
CA TRP A 93 1.83 -7.23 10.22
C TRP A 93 1.71 -6.67 11.64
N LEU A 94 0.50 -6.27 12.06
CA LEU A 94 0.22 -5.81 13.42
C LEU A 94 0.49 -6.90 14.46
N ILE A 95 0.05 -8.14 14.21
CA ILE A 95 0.31 -9.28 15.10
C ILE A 95 1.82 -9.49 15.25
N VAL A 96 2.56 -9.54 14.15
CA VAL A 96 4.03 -9.74 14.17
C VAL A 96 4.73 -8.59 14.89
N LEU A 97 4.29 -7.35 14.67
CA LEU A 97 4.84 -6.18 15.35
C LEU A 97 4.60 -6.26 16.86
N VAL A 98 3.37 -6.57 17.30
CA VAL A 98 3.02 -6.70 18.72
C VAL A 98 3.82 -7.83 19.36
N LEU A 99 3.84 -9.03 18.76
CA LEU A 99 4.61 -10.17 19.28
C LEU A 99 6.10 -9.83 19.37
N GLY A 100 6.66 -9.22 18.31
CA GLY A 100 8.05 -8.78 18.29
C GLY A 100 8.38 -7.75 19.38
N LEU A 101 7.46 -6.84 19.68
CA LEU A 101 7.60 -5.87 20.77
C LEU A 101 7.49 -6.52 22.15
N VAL A 102 6.55 -7.44 22.35
CA VAL A 102 6.34 -8.16 23.62
C VAL A 102 7.54 -9.04 23.96
N MET A 103 8.02 -9.86 23.02
CA MET A 103 9.19 -10.72 23.23
C MET A 103 10.45 -9.91 23.57
N ARG A 104 10.61 -8.71 22.97
CA ARG A 104 11.70 -7.78 23.30
C ARG A 104 11.59 -7.17 24.68
N ARG A 105 10.37 -7.00 25.20
CA ARG A 105 10.14 -6.52 26.57
C ARG A 105 10.44 -7.61 27.59
N GLN A 106 10.01 -8.85 27.34
CA GLN A 106 10.24 -9.99 28.25
C GLN A 106 11.72 -10.36 28.41
N GLY A 107 12.51 -10.35 27.33
CA GLY A 107 13.97 -10.55 27.42
C GLY A 107 14.72 -9.43 28.16
N ARG A 108 14.03 -8.35 28.54
CA ARG A 108 14.57 -7.24 29.35
C ARG A 108 14.14 -7.31 30.82
N ASN A 109 13.29 -8.27 31.19
CA ASN A 109 12.96 -8.60 32.58
C ASN A 109 13.61 -9.95 33.00
N PRO A 110 14.94 -10.10 33.06
CA PRO A 110 15.53 -11.19 33.81
C PRO A 110 15.41 -10.88 35.32
N ALA A 111 14.68 -11.74 36.03
CA ALA A 111 14.58 -11.86 37.49
C ALA A 111 13.94 -10.69 38.27
N GLN A 112 12.72 -10.92 38.77
CA GLN A 112 12.55 -10.89 40.23
C GLN A 112 12.98 -12.25 40.77
#